data_AF-A0A7L3JC11-F1
#
_entry.id   AF-A0A7L3JC11-F1
#
_cell.length_a   1.000
_cell.length_b   1.000
_cell.length_c   1.000
_cell.angle_alpha   90.00
_cell.angle_beta   90.00
_cell.angle_gamma   90.00
#
_symmetry.space_group_name_H-M   'P 1'
#
loop_
_entity.id
_entity.type
_entity.pdbx_description
1 polymer ?
#
loop_
_entity_poly.entity_id
_entity_poly.type
_entity_poly.pdbx_seq_one_letter_code
_entity_poly.pdbx_strand_id
1 'polypeptide(L)'
;RLYTPEVTVAVMQELHRRGTLRSALAGRDEKQINLLLTFVARRVIEPRFTPVLVTVADMITDIYQPVVGQSAIVDRQFLRLQEAIGKEIDYQEELLEVLGMMDTLFATFTKKRATHLEENKSNGLTETMET
;
A
#
# COMPACT_ATOMS: atom_id res chain seq x y z
N ARG A 1 -6.49 27.59 7.48
CA ARG A 1 -6.33 27.27 6.04
C ARG A 1 -6.68 25.79 5.88
N LEU A 2 -7.79 25.47 5.21
CA LEU A 2 -8.20 24.09 4.95
C LEU A 2 -7.19 23.47 3.97
N TYR A 3 -6.19 22.77 4.49
CA TYR A 3 -5.23 22.02 3.68
C TYR A 3 -5.89 20.71 3.23
N THR A 4 -6.42 20.67 2.01
CA THR A 4 -6.86 19.43 1.38
C THR A 4 -5.62 18.64 0.95
N PRO A 5 -5.35 17.47 1.56
CA PRO A 5 -4.19 16.64 1.20
C PRO A 5 -4.18 16.27 -0.28
N GLU A 6 -5.35 16.16 -0.90
CA GLU A 6 -5.54 15.88 -2.33
C GLU A 6 -4.81 16.91 -3.21
N VAL A 7 -4.90 18.20 -2.88
CA VAL A 7 -4.24 19.25 -3.64
C VAL A 7 -2.72 19.14 -3.51
N THR A 8 -2.22 18.89 -2.29
CA THR A 8 -0.79 18.72 -2.06
C THR A 8 -0.23 17.51 -2.83
N VAL A 9 -0.93 16.37 -2.79
CA VAL A 9 -0.52 15.15 -3.49
C VAL A 9 -0.59 15.35 -5.00
N ALA A 10 -1.65 16.00 -5.52
CA ALA A 10 -1.76 16.31 -6.94
C ALA A 10 -0.62 17.23 -7.43
N VAL A 11 -0.20 18.21 -6.63
CA VAL A 11 0.96 19.05 -6.95
C VAL A 11 2.26 18.23 -6.97
N MET A 12 2.46 17.35 -5.99
CA MET A 12 3.63 16.45 -5.97
C MET A 12 3.65 15.53 -7.20
N GLN A 13 2.50 14.98 -7.58
CA GLN A 13 2.34 14.15 -8.77
C GLN A 13 2.65 14.92 -10.06
N GLU A 14 2.16 16.15 -10.19
CA GLU A 14 2.41 16.98 -11.37
C GLU A 14 3.88 17.41 -11.46
N LEU A 15 4.53 17.73 -10.34
CA LEU A 15 5.97 17.99 -10.29
C LEU A 15 6.78 16.75 -10.69
N HIS A 16 6.34 15.55 -10.28
CA HIS A 16 6.98 14.29 -10.67
C HIS A 16 6.85 14.06 -12.17
N ARG A 17 5.64 14.22 -12.72
CA ARG A 17 5.35 14.08 -14.15
C ARG A 17 6.19 15.02 -15.03
N ARG A 18 6.52 16.22 -14.52
CA ARG A 18 7.35 17.22 -15.21
C ARG A 18 8.86 17.01 -15.01
N GLY A 19 9.28 16.05 -14.20
CA GLY A 19 10.69 15.82 -13.86
C GLY A 19 11.29 16.88 -12.92
N THR A 20 10.47 17.71 -12.28
CA THR A 20 10.92 18.83 -11.43
C THR A 20 10.72 18.57 -9.93
N LEU A 21 10.23 17.38 -9.54
CA LEU A 21 9.99 17.04 -8.14
C LEU A 21 11.28 17.12 -7.32
N ARG A 22 12.37 16.51 -7.78
CA ARG A 22 13.65 16.48 -7.04
C ARG A 22 14.16 17.88 -6.71
N SER A 23 14.18 18.78 -7.69
CA SER A 23 14.57 20.18 -7.51
C SER A 23 13.61 20.93 -6.58
N ALA A 24 12.32 20.61 -6.61
CA ALA A 24 11.34 21.23 -5.71
C ALA A 24 11.50 20.76 -4.26
N LEU A 25 11.96 19.51 -4.05
CA LEU A 25 12.17 18.90 -2.74
C LEU A 25 13.51 19.31 -2.10
N ALA A 26 14.55 19.53 -2.90
CA ALA A 26 15.89 19.86 -2.44
C ALA A 26 16.05 21.28 -1.89
N GLY A 27 17.13 21.52 -1.14
CA GLY A 27 17.51 22.85 -0.66
C GLY A 27 16.61 23.43 0.43
N ARG A 28 15.72 22.61 1.01
CA ARG A 28 14.85 23.03 2.12
C ARG A 28 15.57 22.99 3.46
N ASP A 29 15.17 23.88 4.35
CA ASP A 29 15.67 23.94 5.73
C ASP A 29 15.04 22.85 6.63
N GLU A 30 15.57 22.70 7.84
CA GLU A 30 15.13 21.70 8.83
C GLU A 30 13.62 21.75 9.11
N LYS A 31 13.05 22.96 9.25
CA LYS A 31 11.62 23.13 9.56
C LYS A 31 10.75 22.69 8.39
N GLN A 32 11.16 23.03 7.17
CA GLN A 32 10.48 22.65 5.94
C GLN A 32 10.55 21.13 5.70
N ILE A 33 11.71 20.51 5.95
CA ILE A 33 11.88 19.06 5.87
C ILE A 33 11.00 18.36 6.91
N ASN A 34 10.98 18.84 8.15
CA ASN A 34 10.15 18.28 9.20
C ASN A 34 8.66 18.32 8.83
N LEU A 35 8.18 19.44 8.28
CA LEU A 35 6.79 19.58 7.82
C LEU A 35 6.48 18.60 6.69
N LEU A 36 7.38 18.47 5.72
CA LEU A 36 7.25 17.58 4.58
C LEU A 36 7.21 16.11 5.02
N LEU A 37 8.18 15.66 5.82
CA LEU A 37 8.22 14.30 6.34
C LEU A 37 6.99 13.99 7.21
N THR A 38 6.51 14.96 8.00
CA THR A 38 5.27 14.80 8.78
C THR A 38 4.08 14.54 7.87
N PHE A 39 3.97 15.29 6.76
CA PHE A 39 2.90 15.11 5.80
C PHE A 39 2.98 13.72 5.13
N VAL A 40 4.17 13.37 4.62
CA VAL A 40 4.41 12.10 3.93
C VAL A 40 4.17 10.91 4.86
N ALA A 41 4.81 10.87 6.04
CA ALA A 41 4.67 9.77 6.98
C ALA A 41 3.22 9.53 7.44
N ARG A 42 2.41 10.60 7.54
CA ARG A 42 1.00 10.48 7.91
C ARG A 42 0.12 9.94 6.77
N ARG A 43 0.44 10.29 5.53
CA ARG A 43 -0.46 10.09 4.37
C ARG A 43 -0.02 8.95 3.46
N VAL A 44 1.22 8.47 3.57
CA VAL A 44 1.78 7.42 2.69
C VAL A 44 1.03 6.08 2.80
N ILE A 45 0.43 5.81 3.96
CA ILE A 45 -0.39 4.61 4.22
C ILE A 45 -1.84 4.73 3.70
N GLU A 46 -2.25 5.88 3.17
CA GLU A 46 -3.58 6.01 2.56
C GLU A 46 -3.51 5.48 1.12
N PRO A 47 -4.23 4.39 0.76
CA PRO A 47 -4.01 3.70 -0.52
C PRO A 47 -4.14 4.59 -1.76
N ARG A 48 -5.01 5.61 -1.71
CA ARG A 48 -5.20 6.59 -2.79
C ARG A 48 -3.98 7.51 -3.02
N PHE A 49 -3.14 7.70 -2.01
CA PHE A 49 -1.97 8.57 -2.06
C PHE A 49 -0.65 7.80 -2.13
N THR A 50 -0.64 6.54 -1.70
CA THR A 50 0.54 5.66 -1.65
C THR A 50 1.40 5.69 -2.93
N PRO A 51 0.85 5.53 -4.16
CA PRO A 51 1.69 5.49 -5.36
C PRO A 51 2.53 6.75 -5.57
N VAL A 52 1.98 7.91 -5.23
CA VAL A 52 2.68 9.20 -5.34
C VAL A 52 3.59 9.40 -4.13
N LEU A 53 3.10 9.14 -2.92
CA LEU A 53 3.83 9.45 -1.69
C LEU A 53 5.00 8.51 -1.40
N VAL A 54 4.96 7.26 -1.86
CA VAL A 54 6.14 6.37 -1.82
C VAL A 54 7.25 6.92 -2.70
N THR A 55 6.93 7.36 -3.92
CA THR A 55 7.89 8.01 -4.82
C THR A 55 8.48 9.27 -4.21
N VAL A 56 7.66 10.08 -3.53
CA VAL A 56 8.11 11.28 -2.82
C VAL A 56 8.98 10.92 -1.61
N ALA A 57 8.60 9.91 -0.82
CA ALA A 57 9.34 9.43 0.34
C ALA A 57 10.75 8.92 -0.04
N ASP A 58 10.83 8.13 -1.10
CA ASP A 58 12.08 7.63 -1.67
C ASP A 58 13.01 8.79 -2.05
N MET A 59 12.49 9.75 -2.84
CA MET A 59 13.25 10.92 -3.27
C MET A 59 13.70 11.83 -2.12
N ILE A 60 12.88 12.01 -1.08
CA ILE A 60 13.26 12.76 0.14
C ILE A 60 14.40 12.04 0.86
N THR A 61 14.29 10.72 0.99
CA THR A 61 15.32 9.90 1.66
C THR A 61 16.65 10.04 0.93
N ASP A 62 16.66 9.90 -0.40
CA ASP A 62 17.87 10.08 -1.21
C ASP A 62 18.50 11.48 -1.09
N ILE A 63 17.68 12.53 -1.11
CA ILE A 63 18.18 13.92 -1.02
C ILE A 63 18.83 14.17 0.34
N TYR A 64 18.23 13.67 1.42
CA TYR A 64 18.58 14.06 2.78
C TYR A 64 19.35 12.99 3.56
N GLN A 65 19.57 11.79 3.01
CA GLN A 65 20.44 10.76 3.59
C GLN A 65 21.81 11.30 4.04
N PRO A 66 22.52 12.15 3.26
CA PRO A 66 23.85 12.64 3.66
C PRO A 66 23.86 13.51 4.93
N VAL A 67 22.70 14.02 5.35
CA VAL A 67 22.56 14.91 6.51
C VAL A 67 21.81 14.27 7.69
N VAL A 68 21.52 12.96 7.61
CA VAL A 68 20.97 12.19 8.72
C VAL A 68 21.92 12.23 9.93
N GLY A 69 21.37 12.34 11.14
CA GLY A 69 22.13 12.45 12.38
C GLY A 69 22.50 13.89 12.78
N GLN A 70 22.26 14.86 11.90
CA GLN A 70 22.53 16.28 12.20
C GLN A 70 21.39 16.96 12.96
N SER A 71 20.17 16.39 12.92
CA SER A 71 19.01 16.88 13.66
C SER A 71 18.17 15.71 14.19
N ALA A 72 18.11 15.61 15.52
CA ALA A 72 17.26 14.64 16.19
C ALA A 72 15.77 14.79 15.84
N ILE A 73 15.34 16.00 15.47
CA ILE A 73 13.95 16.28 15.07
C ILE A 73 13.66 15.66 13.70
N VAL A 74 14.57 15.82 12.74
CA VAL A 74 14.44 15.25 11.39
C VAL A 74 14.60 13.74 11.44
N ASP A 75 15.58 13.24 12.19
CA ASP A 75 15.85 11.80 12.36
C ASP A 75 14.61 11.07 12.90
N ARG A 76 13.94 11.64 13.89
CA ARG A 76 12.69 11.08 14.43
C ARG A 76 11.58 10.99 13.38
N GLN A 77 11.54 11.90 12.41
CA GLN A 77 10.53 11.83 11.34
C GLN A 77 10.87 10.78 10.30
N PHE A 78 12.15 10.55 9.99
CA PHE A 78 12.55 9.41 9.16
C PHE A 78 12.20 8.08 9.83
N LEU A 79 12.45 7.95 11.14
CA LEU A 79 12.05 6.75 11.89
C LEU A 79 10.53 6.54 11.87
N ARG A 80 9.73 7.61 12.01
CA ARG A 80 8.27 7.54 11.90
C ARG A 80 7.79 7.13 10.51
N LEU A 81 8.44 7.65 9.46
CA LEU A 81 8.16 7.25 8.08
C LEU A 81 8.45 5.76 7.88
N GLN A 82 9.61 5.29 8.36
CA GLN A 82 9.99 3.88 8.31
C GLN A 82 9.01 3.00 9.08
N GLU A 83 8.63 3.38 10.30
CA GLU A 83 7.67 2.63 11.12
C GLU A 83 6.28 2.57 10.46
N ALA A 84 5.81 3.67 9.88
CA ALA A 84 4.52 3.73 9.20
C ALA A 84 4.50 2.83 7.96
N ILE A 85 5.56 2.88 7.14
CA ILE A 85 5.67 2.02 5.94
C ILE A 85 5.83 0.56 6.34
N GLY A 86 6.66 0.25 7.34
CA GLY A 86 6.86 -1.13 7.82
C GLY A 86 5.55 -1.77 8.30
N LYS A 87 4.79 -1.05 9.14
CA LYS A 87 3.47 -1.51 9.60
C LYS A 87 2.48 -1.74 8.46
N GLU A 88 2.52 -0.89 7.44
CA GLU A 88 1.65 -1.05 6.27
C GLU A 88 2.04 -2.26 5.43
N ILE A 89 3.34 -2.55 5.29
CA ILE A 89 3.83 -3.76 4.62
C ILE A 89 3.37 -5.00 5.38
N ASP A 90 3.61 -5.06 6.69
CA ASP A 90 3.19 -6.17 7.55
C ASP A 90 1.66 -6.40 7.44
N TYR A 91 0.88 -5.31 7.45
CA TYR A 91 -0.57 -5.36 7.31
C TYR A 91 -1.00 -5.89 5.92
N GLN A 92 -0.33 -5.48 4.85
CA GLN A 92 -0.61 -5.98 3.50
C GLN A 92 -0.25 -7.45 3.35
N GLU A 93 0.82 -7.93 3.98
CA GLU A 93 1.18 -9.35 4.01
C GLU A 93 0.11 -10.19 4.70
N GLU A 94 -0.36 -9.75 5.88
CA GLU A 94 -1.47 -10.41 6.59
C GLU A 94 -2.76 -10.45 5.75
N LEU A 95 -3.09 -9.35 5.07
CA LEU A 95 -4.26 -9.30 4.19
C LEU A 95 -4.16 -10.30 3.02
N LEU A 96 -2.97 -10.46 2.44
CA LEU A 96 -2.74 -11.42 1.35
C LEU A 96 -2.83 -12.87 1.85
N GLU A 97 -2.35 -13.15 3.06
CA GLU A 97 -2.52 -14.47 3.69
C GLU A 97 -4.01 -14.81 3.85
N VAL A 98 -4.79 -13.88 4.39
CA VAL A 98 -6.25 -14.05 4.55
C VAL A 98 -6.94 -14.27 3.21
N LEU A 99 -6.57 -13.50 2.19
CA LEU A 99 -7.10 -13.67 0.83
C LEU A 99 -6.83 -15.09 0.30
N GLY A 100 -5.60 -15.60 0.44
CA GLY A 100 -5.24 -16.95 0.01
C GLY A 100 -6.01 -18.06 0.75
N MET A 101 -6.29 -17.86 2.04
CA MET A 101 -7.16 -18.76 2.81
C MET A 101 -8.59 -18.77 2.26
N MET A 102 -9.14 -17.60 1.94
CA MET A 102 -10.49 -17.49 1.36
C MET A 102 -10.58 -18.14 -0.02
N ASP A 103 -9.58 -17.95 -0.87
CA ASP A 103 -9.51 -18.58 -2.20
C ASP A 103 -9.51 -20.11 -2.08
N THR A 104 -8.75 -20.65 -1.13
CA THR A 104 -8.73 -22.09 -0.85
C THR A 104 -10.11 -22.60 -0.43
N LEU A 105 -10.78 -21.91 0.49
CA LEU A 105 -12.14 -22.27 0.93
C LEU A 105 -13.13 -22.27 -0.24
N PHE A 106 -13.13 -21.22 -1.07
CA PHE A 106 -14.03 -21.14 -2.23
C PHE A 106 -13.72 -22.22 -3.29
N ALA A 107 -12.45 -22.55 -3.51
CA ALA A 107 -12.05 -23.65 -4.39
C ALA A 107 -12.57 -25.01 -3.87
N THR A 108 -12.54 -25.26 -2.56
CA THR A 108 -13.10 -26.51 -2.01
C THR A 108 -14.62 -26.59 -2.13
N PHE A 109 -15.35 -25.48 -1.92
CA PHE A 109 -16.82 -25.47 -2.05
C PHE A 109 -17.29 -25.69 -3.49
N THR A 110 -16.60 -25.09 -4.47
CA THR A 110 -16.90 -25.31 -5.88
C THR A 110 -16.66 -26.75 -6.28
N LYS A 111 -15.54 -27.35 -5.83
CA LYS A 111 -15.24 -28.78 -6.04
C LYS A 111 -16.29 -29.70 -5.41
N LYS A 112 -16.66 -29.48 -4.14
CA LYS A 112 -17.67 -30.30 -3.43
C LYS A 112 -19.04 -30.28 -4.13
N ARG A 113 -19.43 -29.14 -4.69
CA ARG A 113 -20.67 -29.00 -5.45
C ARG A 113 -20.62 -29.74 -6.79
N ALA A 114 -19.47 -29.70 -7.48
CA ALA A 114 -19.28 -30.47 -8.72
C ALA A 114 -19.32 -31.98 -8.45
N THR A 115 -18.66 -32.47 -7.39
CA THR A 115 -18.70 -33.89 -7.02
C THR A 115 -20.10 -34.35 -6.66
N HIS A 116 -20.85 -33.55 -5.89
CA HIS A 116 -22.23 -33.89 -5.53
C HIS A 116 -23.18 -33.89 -6.74
N LEU A 117 -22.97 -33.03 -7.75
CA LEU A 117 -23.79 -33.02 -8.97
C LEU A 117 -23.53 -34.25 -9.85
N GLU A 118 -22.26 -34.69 -9.94
CA GLU A 118 -21.89 -35.91 -10.65
C GLU A 118 -22.41 -37.18 -9.96
N GLU A 119 -22.29 -37.27 -8.62
CA GLU A 119 -22.84 -38.39 -7.83
C GLU A 119 -24.37 -38.50 -7.96
N ASN A 120 -25.08 -37.37 -7.97
CA ASN A 120 -26.53 -37.38 -8.12
C ASN A 120 -26.97 -37.77 -9.54
N LYS A 121 -26.15 -37.48 -10.57
CA LYS A 121 -26.41 -37.85 -11.96
C LYS A 121 -26.14 -39.33 -12.21
N SER A 122 -25.10 -39.91 -11.61
CA SER A 122 -24.83 -41.36 -11.70
C SER A 122 -25.92 -42.18 -11.03
N ASN A 123 -26.41 -41.74 -9.87
CA ASN A 123 -27.44 -42.47 -9.13
C ASN A 123 -28.81 -42.42 -9.85
N GLY A 124 -29.14 -41.33 -10.53
CA GLY A 124 -30.39 -41.25 -11.32
C GLY A 124 -30.37 -42.09 -12.62
N LEU A 125 -29.19 -42.34 -13.19
CA LEU A 125 -29.02 -43.22 -14.36
C LEU A 125 -29.16 -44.70 -14.00
N THR A 126 -28.77 -45.11 -12.78
CA THR A 126 -28.94 -46.48 -12.30
C THR A 126 -30.40 -46.81 -11.96
N GLU A 127 -31.18 -45.86 -11.44
CA GLU A 127 -32.60 -46.09 -11.12
C GLU A 127 -33.51 -46.24 -12.36
N THR A 128 -33.13 -45.69 -13.52
CA THR A 128 -33.95 -45.74 -14.75
C THR A 128 -33.72 -47.00 -15.59
N MET A 129 -32.73 -47.83 -15.23
CA MET A 129 -32.42 -49.09 -15.94
C MET A 129 -32.99 -50.34 -15.24
N GLU A 130 -33.68 -50.19 -14.10
CA GLU A 130 -34.23 -51.30 -13.29
C GLU A 130 -35.76 -51.54 -13.46
N THR A 131 -36.40 -50.99 -14.49
CA THR A 131 -37.82 -51.28 -14.85
C THR A 131 -37.95 -51.82 -16.26
#